data_AF-C6LLT9-F1
#
_entry.id   AF-C6LLT9-F1
#
_cell.length_a   1.000
_cell.length_b   1.000
_cell.length_c   1.000
_cell.angle_alpha   90.00
_cell.angle_beta   90.00
_cell.angle_gamma   90.00
#
_symmetry.space_group_name_H-M   'P 1'
#
loop_
_entity.id
_entity.type
_entity.pdbx_description
1 polymer ?
#
loop_
_entity_poly.entity_id
_entity_poly.type
_entity_poly.pdbx_seq_one_letter_code
_entity_poly.pdbx_strand_id
1 'polypeptide(L)'
;MLHKKIAIQTEGSLPDASLTLYLWDYSEEIPIRKRPLILILPGGGYHFLSDRESEPIALRFMAMGFHTAILRYSVAPARFPVSLKETALAVSYLYEHADEYQIDSDSIFVMGFSAGGHLAASYGAYWNSAFLSQESGCRTETLRPAGLLLCYPVISSDPAIRHEGSIRELLGDDWQDEELLRKVSIDKQVHPQMPPAFLWNTMQDDTVPPENSLVLVQAYMKQGIPIEYHLYEKGGHGLSLASALTDNMQHQCIEESCQNWIYLAEKWLNRSECKFLT
;
A
#
# COMPACT_ATOMS: atom_id res chain seq x y z
N MET A 1 -16.50 12.69 13.25
CA MET A 1 -15.46 12.09 12.41
C MET A 1 -14.54 13.22 11.99
N LEU A 2 -13.29 13.17 12.41
CA LEU A 2 -12.30 14.13 11.97
C LEU A 2 -11.87 13.79 10.54
N HIS A 3 -12.02 14.77 9.65
CA HIS A 3 -11.51 14.74 8.28
C HIS A 3 -10.48 15.86 8.12
N LYS A 4 -9.24 15.51 7.84
CA LYS A 4 -8.12 16.47 7.78
C LYS A 4 -7.23 16.17 6.59
N LYS A 5 -6.93 17.18 5.78
CA LYS A 5 -5.97 17.09 4.67
C LYS A 5 -4.70 17.82 5.03
N ILE A 6 -3.56 17.15 4.84
CA ILE A 6 -2.23 17.64 5.21
C ILE A 6 -1.36 17.55 3.96
N ALA A 7 -0.56 18.58 3.70
CA ALA A 7 0.44 18.52 2.65
C ALA A 7 1.58 17.58 3.07
N ILE A 8 1.97 16.66 2.19
CA ILE A 8 3.16 15.82 2.36
C ILE A 8 4.12 16.22 1.24
N GLN A 9 5.29 16.74 1.62
CA GLN A 9 6.19 17.36 0.66
C GLN A 9 7.63 16.98 0.99
N THR A 10 8.37 16.65 -0.07
CA THR A 10 9.81 16.47 -0.06
C THR A 10 10.39 17.01 -1.37
N GLU A 11 11.71 17.03 -1.50
CA GLU A 11 12.34 17.37 -2.77
C GLU A 11 11.86 16.44 -3.89
N GLY A 12 11.34 17.02 -4.96
CA GLY A 12 10.76 16.33 -6.11
C GLY A 12 9.24 16.11 -6.04
N SER A 13 8.60 16.39 -4.91
CA SER A 13 7.13 16.28 -4.77
C SER A 13 6.38 17.19 -5.74
N LEU A 14 5.25 16.69 -6.23
CA LEU A 14 4.25 17.50 -6.90
C LEU A 14 3.42 18.32 -5.87
N PRO A 15 2.87 19.48 -6.26
CA PRO A 15 2.19 20.38 -5.32
C PRO A 15 0.93 19.79 -4.66
N ASP A 16 0.34 18.76 -5.25
CA ASP A 16 -0.89 18.11 -4.78
C ASP A 16 -0.64 16.89 -3.88
N ALA A 17 0.62 16.51 -3.67
CA ALA A 17 0.99 15.43 -2.77
C ALA A 17 0.49 15.70 -1.35
N SER A 18 -0.37 14.81 -0.84
CA SER A 18 -1.14 15.06 0.37
C SER A 18 -1.63 13.80 1.08
N LEU A 19 -1.73 13.90 2.40
CA LEU A 19 -2.29 12.88 3.27
C LEU A 19 -3.67 13.32 3.75
N THR A 20 -4.69 12.54 3.42
CA THR A 20 -6.07 12.79 3.88
C THR A 20 -6.43 11.79 4.97
N LEU A 21 -6.76 12.27 6.17
CA LEU A 21 -7.09 11.47 7.34
C LEU A 21 -8.60 11.36 7.50
N TYR A 22 -9.07 10.14 7.80
CA TYR A 22 -10.43 9.84 8.25
C TYR A 22 -10.33 9.15 9.61
N LEU A 23 -10.70 9.88 10.67
CA LEU A 23 -10.52 9.44 12.04
C LEU A 23 -11.86 9.39 12.78
N TRP A 24 -12.06 8.32 13.54
CA TRP A 24 -13.15 8.22 14.52
C TRP A 24 -12.89 9.23 15.64
N ASP A 25 -13.93 9.94 16.07
CA ASP A 25 -13.82 10.77 17.26
C ASP A 25 -13.77 9.87 18.49
N TYR A 26 -13.10 10.38 19.52
CA TYR A 26 -13.21 9.80 20.85
C TYR A 26 -14.64 9.87 21.37
N SER A 27 -15.06 8.81 22.07
CA SER A 27 -16.29 8.81 22.86
C SER A 27 -16.03 8.10 24.17
N GLU A 28 -16.39 8.72 25.30
CA GLU A 28 -16.30 8.09 26.63
C GLU A 28 -17.23 6.87 26.75
N GLU A 29 -18.28 6.78 25.93
CA GLU A 29 -19.21 5.65 25.90
C GLU A 29 -18.67 4.44 25.11
N ILE A 30 -17.63 4.64 24.29
CA ILE A 30 -17.02 3.58 23.48
C ILE A 30 -15.66 3.22 24.09
N PRO A 31 -15.45 1.98 24.56
CA PRO A 31 -14.24 1.60 25.31
C PRO A 31 -12.97 1.49 24.44
N ILE A 32 -13.01 1.92 23.18
CA ILE A 32 -11.87 1.85 22.25
C ILE A 32 -11.13 3.19 22.31
N ARG A 33 -9.98 3.18 22.98
CA ARG A 33 -9.15 4.40 23.17
C ARG A 33 -8.19 4.68 22.03
N LYS A 34 -7.61 3.64 21.43
CA LYS A 34 -6.72 3.72 20.27
C LYS A 34 -7.19 2.73 19.22
N ARG A 35 -7.04 3.09 17.94
CA ARG A 35 -7.45 2.25 16.82
C ARG A 35 -6.29 1.98 15.87
N PRO A 36 -6.21 0.77 15.28
CA PRO A 36 -5.30 0.52 14.19
C PRO A 36 -5.61 1.44 13.01
N LEU A 37 -4.61 1.74 12.19
CA LEU A 37 -4.74 2.61 11.04
C LEU A 37 -4.29 1.92 9.76
N ILE A 38 -5.01 2.16 8.66
CA ILE A 38 -4.59 1.73 7.32
C ILE A 38 -4.27 2.96 6.48
N LEU A 39 -3.00 3.06 6.05
CA LEU A 39 -2.54 4.01 5.06
C LEU A 39 -2.75 3.42 3.66
N ILE A 40 -3.61 4.05 2.87
CA ILE A 40 -4.01 3.60 1.53
C ILE A 40 -3.22 4.36 0.47
N LEU A 41 -2.60 3.60 -0.42
CA LEU A 41 -1.86 4.04 -1.60
C LEU A 41 -2.63 3.61 -2.85
N PRO A 42 -3.40 4.53 -3.47
CA PRO A 42 -4.20 4.20 -4.66
C PRO A 42 -3.30 3.79 -5.83
N GLY A 43 -3.81 2.97 -6.75
CA GLY A 43 -3.14 2.66 -8.00
C GLY A 43 -3.31 3.77 -9.05
N GLY A 44 -3.00 3.45 -10.30
CA GLY A 44 -3.03 4.40 -11.43
C GLY A 44 -1.70 4.50 -12.19
N GLY A 45 -0.88 3.45 -12.14
CA GLY A 45 0.29 3.29 -13.02
C GLY A 45 1.42 4.29 -12.78
N TYR A 46 1.51 4.94 -11.62
CA TYR A 46 2.34 6.13 -11.41
C TYR A 46 2.07 7.26 -12.42
N HIS A 47 0.89 7.27 -13.06
CA HIS A 47 0.45 8.31 -14.00
C HIS A 47 -0.67 9.16 -13.40
N PHE A 48 -1.56 8.53 -12.64
CA PHE A 48 -2.62 9.17 -11.87
C PHE A 48 -2.87 8.38 -10.59
N LEU A 49 -3.84 8.83 -9.78
CA LEU A 49 -4.27 8.15 -8.56
C LEU A 49 -5.76 7.82 -8.64
N SER A 50 -6.09 6.54 -8.53
CA SER A 50 -7.46 6.03 -8.72
C SER A 50 -8.38 6.34 -7.53
N ASP A 51 -9.44 7.13 -7.77
CA ASP A 51 -10.46 7.40 -6.76
C ASP A 51 -11.25 6.12 -6.38
N ARG A 52 -11.34 5.14 -7.28
CA ARG A 52 -11.99 3.83 -7.00
C ARG A 52 -11.25 3.05 -5.92
N GLU A 53 -9.98 3.33 -5.69
CA GLU A 53 -9.08 2.66 -4.74
C GLU A 53 -8.75 3.57 -3.54
N SER A 54 -9.49 4.67 -3.38
CA SER A 54 -9.28 5.70 -2.37
C SER A 54 -10.40 5.69 -1.32
N GLU A 55 -11.32 6.65 -1.36
CA GLU A 55 -12.37 6.84 -0.35
C GLU A 55 -13.31 5.63 -0.17
N PRO A 56 -13.72 4.89 -1.22
CA PRO A 56 -14.52 3.67 -1.04
C PRO A 56 -13.83 2.64 -0.14
N ILE A 57 -12.52 2.49 -0.27
CA ILE A 57 -11.70 1.59 0.56
C ILE A 57 -11.59 2.13 1.98
N ALA A 58 -11.27 3.42 2.13
CA ALA A 58 -11.14 4.08 3.42
C ALA A 58 -12.41 3.94 4.26
N LEU A 59 -13.57 4.23 3.68
CA LEU A 59 -14.86 4.12 4.38
C LEU A 59 -15.20 2.68 4.75
N ARG A 60 -14.77 1.70 3.96
CA ARG A 60 -15.02 0.29 4.24
C ARG A 60 -14.25 -0.21 5.45
N PHE A 61 -12.98 0.17 5.58
CA PHE A 61 -12.19 -0.15 6.77
C PHE A 61 -12.57 0.70 7.98
N MET A 62 -12.98 1.95 7.79
CA MET A 62 -13.57 2.76 8.85
C MET A 62 -14.77 2.06 9.48
N ALA A 63 -15.66 1.51 8.67
CA ALA A 63 -16.81 0.72 9.15
C ALA A 63 -16.40 -0.56 9.91
N MET A 64 -15.18 -1.08 9.67
CA MET A 64 -14.58 -2.22 10.40
C MET A 64 -13.83 -1.79 11.66
N GLY A 65 -13.85 -0.50 12.02
CA GLY A 65 -13.29 0.03 13.28
C GLY A 65 -11.86 0.53 13.20
N PHE A 66 -11.27 0.61 11.99
CA PHE A 66 -9.94 1.18 11.75
C PHE A 66 -10.03 2.70 11.59
N HIS A 67 -8.94 3.39 11.89
CA HIS A 67 -8.66 4.68 11.25
C HIS A 67 -8.16 4.46 9.83
N THR A 68 -8.35 5.43 8.95
CA THR A 68 -7.80 5.35 7.60
C THR A 68 -7.16 6.65 7.19
N ALA A 69 -6.12 6.53 6.37
CA ALA A 69 -5.47 7.65 5.73
C ALA A 69 -5.27 7.32 4.25
N ILE A 70 -5.39 8.31 3.37
CA ILE A 70 -5.12 8.16 1.95
C ILE A 70 -3.94 9.06 1.62
N LEU A 71 -2.84 8.49 1.15
CA LEU A 71 -1.74 9.27 0.61
C LEU A 71 -1.96 9.40 -0.90
N ARG A 72 -2.30 10.62 -1.33
CA ARG A 72 -2.15 11.00 -2.72
C ARG A 72 -0.70 11.37 -2.95
N TYR A 73 0.10 10.40 -3.38
CA TYR A 73 1.54 10.54 -3.62
C TYR A 73 1.82 11.13 -5.01
N SER A 74 3.01 11.69 -5.18
CA SER A 74 3.50 12.20 -6.44
C SER A 74 3.66 11.10 -7.48
N VAL A 75 3.03 11.32 -8.63
CA VAL A 75 3.12 10.48 -9.84
C VAL A 75 4.02 11.16 -10.87
N ALA A 76 4.19 10.57 -12.05
CA ALA A 76 4.93 11.20 -13.15
C ALA A 76 4.48 12.66 -13.36
N PRO A 77 5.41 13.61 -13.50
CA PRO A 77 6.83 13.42 -13.80
C PRO A 77 7.76 13.17 -12.59
N ALA A 78 7.23 13.04 -11.37
CA ALA A 78 8.05 12.66 -10.22
C ALA A 78 8.55 11.21 -10.39
N ARG A 79 9.84 11.00 -10.10
CA ARG A 79 10.54 9.71 -10.28
C ARG A 79 10.89 9.08 -8.95
N PHE A 80 11.25 7.79 -8.96
CA PHE A 80 11.84 7.12 -7.80
C PHE A 80 13.05 7.92 -7.28
N PRO A 81 13.17 8.17 -5.95
CA PRO A 81 12.37 7.62 -4.85
C PRO A 81 11.30 8.59 -4.27
N VAL A 82 10.81 9.59 -5.02
CA VAL A 82 9.92 10.65 -4.46
C VAL A 82 8.69 10.10 -3.73
N SER A 83 7.88 9.27 -4.38
CA SER A 83 6.67 8.70 -3.75
C SER A 83 6.97 7.78 -2.56
N LEU A 84 8.14 7.12 -2.57
CA LEU A 84 8.63 6.31 -1.46
C LEU A 84 8.99 7.18 -0.24
N LYS A 85 9.63 8.33 -0.47
CA LYS A 85 9.92 9.33 0.57
C LYS A 85 8.64 9.92 1.16
N GLU A 86 7.66 10.24 0.32
CA GLU A 86 6.35 10.73 0.78
C GLU A 86 5.62 9.68 1.62
N THR A 87 5.74 8.40 1.28
CA THR A 87 5.19 7.31 2.08
C THR A 87 5.86 7.23 3.45
N ALA A 88 7.19 7.38 3.51
CA ALA A 88 7.93 7.47 4.77
C ALA A 88 7.51 8.67 5.63
N LEU A 89 7.37 9.85 5.03
CA LEU A 89 6.87 11.04 5.71
C LEU A 89 5.44 10.84 6.24
N ALA A 90 4.55 10.22 5.47
CA ALA A 90 3.19 9.95 5.89
C ALA A 90 3.14 8.98 7.08
N VAL A 91 3.87 7.87 7.03
CA VAL A 91 3.92 6.89 8.14
C VAL A 91 4.55 7.52 9.38
N SER A 92 5.66 8.24 9.24
CA SER A 92 6.31 8.95 10.34
C SER A 92 5.38 9.99 10.98
N TYR A 93 4.67 10.78 10.17
CA TYR A 93 3.68 11.75 10.64
C TYR A 93 2.58 11.08 11.47
N LEU A 94 2.02 9.97 10.98
CA LEU A 94 0.96 9.21 11.66
C LEU A 94 1.46 8.62 12.98
N TYR A 95 2.69 8.13 13.02
CA TYR A 95 3.34 7.63 14.23
C TYR A 95 3.53 8.76 15.27
N GLU A 96 4.08 9.90 14.84
CA GLU A 96 4.37 11.03 15.73
C GLU A 96 3.12 11.70 16.30
N HIS A 97 2.00 11.66 15.58
CA HIS A 97 0.72 12.21 16.02
C HIS A 97 -0.23 11.13 16.57
N ALA A 98 0.27 9.92 16.86
CA ALA A 98 -0.57 8.80 17.24
C ALA A 98 -1.37 9.05 18.51
N ASP A 99 -0.79 9.74 19.51
CA ASP A 99 -1.50 10.10 20.73
C ASP A 99 -2.58 11.16 20.50
N GLU A 100 -2.31 12.16 19.65
CA GLU A 100 -3.28 13.20 19.28
C GLU A 100 -4.49 12.59 18.56
N TYR A 101 -4.23 11.68 17.63
CA TYR A 101 -5.25 11.09 16.77
C TYR A 101 -5.81 9.76 17.26
N GLN A 102 -5.41 9.31 18.45
CA GLN A 102 -5.84 8.02 19.00
C GLN A 102 -5.51 6.84 18.07
N ILE A 103 -4.38 6.92 17.37
CA ILE A 103 -3.85 5.84 16.56
C ILE A 103 -3.07 4.89 17.48
N ASP A 104 -3.28 3.60 17.29
CA ASP A 104 -2.37 2.58 17.80
C ASP A 104 -1.11 2.57 16.91
N SER A 105 -0.02 3.17 17.42
CA SER A 105 1.23 3.37 16.68
C SER A 105 1.93 2.05 16.30
N ASP A 106 1.63 0.96 17.01
CA ASP A 106 2.16 -0.37 16.70
C ASP A 106 1.34 -1.08 15.61
N SER A 107 0.20 -0.50 15.23
CA SER A 107 -0.78 -1.05 14.28
C SER A 107 -1.06 -0.10 13.10
N ILE A 108 0.00 0.49 12.53
CA ILE A 108 -0.06 1.25 11.27
C ILE A 108 0.25 0.32 10.09
N PHE A 109 -0.78 -0.02 9.33
CA PHE A 109 -0.68 -0.87 8.14
C PHE A 109 -0.57 -0.03 6.87
N VAL A 110 0.16 -0.54 5.87
CA VAL A 110 0.28 0.11 4.56
C VAL A 110 -0.40 -0.76 3.51
N MET A 111 -1.38 -0.20 2.84
CA MET A 111 -2.20 -0.85 1.83
C MET A 111 -1.95 -0.19 0.47
N GLY A 112 -1.79 -1.00 -0.57
CA GLY A 112 -1.61 -0.48 -1.91
C GLY A 112 -2.34 -1.30 -2.97
N PHE A 113 -2.78 -0.61 -4.03
CA PHE A 113 -3.46 -1.20 -5.19
C PHE A 113 -2.62 -1.02 -6.46
N SER A 114 -2.41 -2.06 -7.26
CA SER A 114 -1.68 -1.95 -8.54
C SER A 114 -0.30 -1.27 -8.38
N ALA A 115 -0.08 -0.10 -8.98
CA ALA A 115 1.12 0.72 -8.80
C ALA A 115 1.31 1.24 -7.36
N GLY A 116 0.23 1.54 -6.64
CA GLY A 116 0.26 1.82 -5.20
C GLY A 116 0.60 0.56 -4.39
N GLY A 117 0.25 -0.63 -4.91
CA GLY A 117 0.69 -1.93 -4.39
C GLY A 117 2.19 -2.12 -4.51
N HIS A 118 2.78 -1.71 -5.65
CA HIS A 118 4.23 -1.62 -5.80
C HIS A 118 4.85 -0.67 -4.78
N LEU A 119 4.24 0.50 -4.54
CA LEU A 119 4.73 1.48 -3.58
C LEU A 119 4.68 0.95 -2.14
N ALA A 120 3.59 0.29 -1.76
CA ALA A 120 3.44 -0.36 -0.45
C ALA A 120 4.48 -1.47 -0.24
N ALA A 121 4.70 -2.32 -1.26
CA ALA A 121 5.70 -3.36 -1.21
C ALA A 121 7.14 -2.78 -1.17
N SER A 122 7.40 -1.72 -1.95
CA SER A 122 8.67 -0.97 -1.92
C SER A 122 8.93 -0.40 -0.52
N TYR A 123 7.92 0.23 0.09
CA TYR A 123 8.01 0.74 1.45
C TYR A 123 8.35 -0.37 2.44
N GLY A 124 7.66 -1.50 2.35
CA GLY A 124 7.96 -2.69 3.16
C GLY A 124 9.36 -3.26 2.97
N ALA A 125 9.97 -3.12 1.79
CA ALA A 125 11.35 -3.56 1.54
C ALA A 125 12.41 -2.56 2.00
N TYR A 126 12.04 -1.28 2.15
CA TYR A 126 12.99 -0.19 2.44
C TYR A 126 12.79 0.49 3.79
N TRP A 127 11.74 0.18 4.57
CA TRP A 127 11.39 0.88 5.82
C TRP A 127 12.53 0.96 6.85
N ASN A 128 13.37 -0.09 6.92
CA ASN A 128 14.50 -0.18 7.84
C ASN A 128 15.86 0.10 7.17
N SER A 129 15.87 0.55 5.92
CA SER A 129 17.09 0.83 5.17
C SER A 129 17.67 2.20 5.52
N ALA A 130 19.00 2.30 5.53
CA ALA A 130 19.68 3.59 5.66
C ALA A 130 19.36 4.52 4.48
N PHE A 131 19.11 3.96 3.30
CA PHE A 131 18.69 4.70 2.12
C PHE A 131 17.41 5.49 2.39
N LEU A 132 16.34 4.84 2.84
CA LEU A 132 15.06 5.52 3.03
C LEU A 132 15.10 6.52 4.19
N SER A 133 15.76 6.20 5.30
CA SER A 133 15.86 7.14 6.43
C SER A 133 16.69 8.38 6.07
N GLN A 134 17.76 8.25 5.27
CA GLN A 134 18.53 9.38 4.77
C GLN A 134 17.74 10.22 3.77
N GLU A 135 17.10 9.58 2.78
CA GLU A 135 16.32 10.28 1.75
C GLU A 135 15.11 11.03 2.33
N SER A 136 14.43 10.44 3.31
CA SER A 136 13.24 11.05 3.94
C SER A 136 13.56 11.98 5.12
N GLY A 137 14.76 11.89 5.69
CA GLY A 137 15.11 12.55 6.95
C GLY A 137 14.37 12.01 8.18
N CYS A 138 13.61 10.92 8.03
CA CYS A 138 12.83 10.32 9.11
C CYS A 138 13.67 9.35 9.95
N ARG A 139 13.32 9.21 11.22
CA ARG A 139 13.95 8.24 12.11
C ARG A 139 13.40 6.84 11.84
N THR A 140 14.28 5.85 11.68
CA THR A 140 13.90 4.47 11.30
C THR A 140 12.84 3.86 12.22
N GLU A 141 12.85 4.16 13.52
CA GLU A 141 11.88 3.66 14.48
C GLU A 141 10.44 4.14 14.21
N THR A 142 10.28 5.29 13.54
CA THR A 142 8.95 5.84 13.18
C THR A 142 8.42 5.29 11.85
N LEU A 143 9.24 4.53 11.11
CA LEU A 143 8.93 4.05 9.77
C LEU A 143 8.37 2.61 9.74
N ARG A 144 8.42 1.88 10.86
CA ARG A 144 8.01 0.46 10.85
C ARG A 144 6.50 0.31 10.59
N PRO A 145 6.07 -0.31 9.48
CA PRO A 145 4.67 -0.68 9.33
C PRO A 145 4.38 -2.00 10.07
N ALA A 146 3.16 -2.15 10.56
CA ALA A 146 2.68 -3.36 11.23
C ALA A 146 2.50 -4.54 10.24
N GLY A 147 2.17 -4.22 9.00
CA GLY A 147 1.97 -5.19 7.92
C GLY A 147 1.58 -4.51 6.61
N LEU A 148 1.60 -5.28 5.53
CA LEU A 148 1.29 -4.82 4.17
C LEU A 148 0.00 -5.45 3.65
N LEU A 149 -0.85 -4.68 2.97
CA LEU A 149 -2.00 -5.18 2.23
C LEU A 149 -1.81 -4.86 0.75
N LEU A 150 -1.57 -5.90 -0.05
CA LEU A 150 -1.17 -5.76 -1.44
C LEU A 150 -2.29 -6.27 -2.34
N CYS A 151 -2.94 -5.36 -3.05
CA CYS A 151 -4.09 -5.66 -3.90
C CYS A 151 -3.65 -5.57 -5.35
N TYR A 152 -3.65 -6.71 -6.04
CA TYR A 152 -3.17 -6.90 -7.40
C TYR A 152 -1.90 -6.10 -7.76
N PRO A 153 -0.82 -6.24 -6.97
CA PRO A 153 0.30 -5.32 -7.00
C PRO A 153 1.18 -5.51 -8.24
N VAL A 154 1.70 -4.41 -8.78
CA VAL A 154 2.93 -4.47 -9.59
C VAL A 154 4.09 -4.83 -8.66
N ILE A 155 4.97 -5.75 -9.04
CA ILE A 155 6.06 -6.23 -8.18
C ILE A 155 7.42 -6.23 -8.88
N SER A 156 7.49 -6.82 -10.07
CA SER A 156 8.77 -7.13 -10.71
C SER A 156 9.06 -6.18 -11.88
N SER A 157 10.35 -5.89 -12.06
CA SER A 157 10.85 -5.19 -13.24
C SER A 157 11.32 -6.15 -14.36
N ASP A 158 11.17 -7.47 -14.16
CA ASP A 158 11.47 -8.49 -15.17
C ASP A 158 10.63 -8.27 -16.45
N PRO A 159 11.25 -8.10 -17.63
CA PRO A 159 10.53 -7.90 -18.88
C PRO A 159 9.45 -8.94 -19.20
N ALA A 160 9.54 -10.16 -18.66
CA ALA A 160 8.56 -11.21 -18.90
C ALA A 160 7.21 -10.96 -18.20
N ILE A 161 7.21 -10.23 -17.07
CA ILE A 161 6.02 -10.08 -16.20
C ILE A 161 5.79 -8.65 -15.72
N ARG A 162 6.69 -7.72 -16.00
CA ARG A 162 6.58 -6.32 -15.55
C ARG A 162 5.37 -5.64 -16.17
N HIS A 163 4.74 -4.78 -15.39
CA HIS A 163 3.86 -3.76 -15.96
C HIS A 163 4.71 -2.58 -16.46
N GLU A 164 5.07 -2.62 -17.75
CA GLU A 164 6.02 -1.68 -18.36
C GLU A 164 5.62 -0.21 -18.17
N GLY A 165 4.33 0.12 -18.27
CA GLY A 165 3.83 1.48 -18.07
C GLY A 165 4.20 2.04 -16.69
N SER A 166 3.95 1.26 -15.62
CA SER A 166 4.29 1.69 -14.26
C SER A 166 5.79 1.90 -14.06
N ILE A 167 6.62 1.00 -14.60
CA ILE A 167 8.07 1.09 -14.44
C ILE A 167 8.64 2.28 -15.20
N ARG A 168 8.11 2.56 -16.40
CA ARG A 168 8.49 3.74 -17.19
C ARG A 168 8.10 5.05 -16.52
N GLU A 169 6.88 5.16 -16.01
CA GLU A 169 6.43 6.37 -15.32
C GLU A 169 7.23 6.61 -14.03
N LEU A 170 7.56 5.54 -13.29
CA LEU A 170 8.33 5.63 -12.05
C LEU A 170 9.80 6.00 -12.27
N LEU A 171 10.45 5.51 -13.33
CA LEU A 171 11.87 5.72 -13.58
C LEU A 171 12.16 6.80 -14.63
N GLY A 172 11.16 7.20 -15.41
CA GLY A 172 11.28 8.16 -16.51
C GLY A 172 12.33 7.74 -17.54
N ASP A 173 13.22 8.65 -17.91
CA ASP A 173 14.27 8.39 -18.91
C ASP A 173 15.25 7.30 -18.46
N ASP A 174 15.35 7.06 -17.16
CA ASP A 174 16.27 6.08 -16.57
C ASP A 174 15.64 4.68 -16.46
N TRP A 175 14.49 4.42 -17.11
CA TRP A 175 13.79 3.13 -17.02
C TRP A 175 14.56 1.92 -17.58
N GLN A 176 15.66 2.16 -18.28
CA GLN A 176 16.58 1.12 -18.77
C GLN A 176 17.81 0.94 -17.88
N ASP A 177 17.98 1.74 -16.84
CA ASP A 177 19.08 1.59 -15.88
C ASP A 177 18.89 0.30 -15.07
N GLU A 178 19.85 -0.62 -15.19
CA GLU A 178 19.76 -1.95 -14.57
C GLU A 178 19.77 -1.90 -13.04
N GLU A 179 20.48 -0.95 -12.43
CA GLU A 179 20.52 -0.81 -10.97
C GLU A 179 19.22 -0.23 -10.44
N LEU A 180 18.61 0.74 -11.13
CA LEU A 180 17.29 1.25 -10.79
C LEU A 180 16.21 0.17 -10.99
N LEU A 181 16.23 -0.54 -12.10
CA LEU A 181 15.33 -1.67 -12.35
C LEU A 181 15.45 -2.73 -11.26
N ARG A 182 16.67 -3.02 -10.79
CA ARG A 182 16.90 -3.94 -9.67
C ARG A 182 16.27 -3.41 -8.37
N LYS A 183 16.45 -2.12 -8.07
CA LYS A 183 15.86 -1.47 -6.86
C LYS A 183 14.33 -1.50 -6.87
N VAL A 184 13.69 -1.30 -8.02
CA VAL A 184 12.22 -1.34 -8.15
C VAL A 184 11.66 -2.72 -8.49
N SER A 185 12.45 -3.79 -8.36
CA SER A 185 11.97 -5.18 -8.47
C SER A 185 11.83 -5.77 -7.07
N ILE A 186 10.64 -5.69 -6.48
CA ILE A 186 10.48 -5.93 -5.04
C ILE A 186 10.69 -7.40 -4.67
N ASP A 187 10.42 -8.32 -5.59
CA ASP A 187 10.79 -9.74 -5.48
C ASP A 187 12.29 -9.97 -5.22
N LYS A 188 13.15 -9.04 -5.64
CA LYS A 188 14.61 -9.07 -5.44
C LYS A 188 15.07 -8.30 -4.19
N GLN A 189 14.17 -7.57 -3.54
CA GLN A 189 14.47 -6.75 -2.35
C GLN A 189 13.96 -7.39 -1.05
N VAL A 190 13.23 -8.50 -1.11
CA VAL A 190 12.70 -9.18 0.10
C VAL A 190 13.84 -9.64 1.02
N HIS A 191 13.72 -9.29 2.30
CA HIS A 191 14.69 -9.61 3.36
C HIS A 191 13.95 -10.01 4.65
N PRO A 192 14.59 -10.68 5.63
CA PRO A 192 13.92 -11.22 6.83
C PRO A 192 13.18 -10.22 7.74
N GLN A 193 13.38 -8.91 7.55
CA GLN A 193 12.70 -7.87 8.33
C GLN A 193 11.55 -7.21 7.54
N MET A 194 11.20 -7.76 6.38
CA MET A 194 10.01 -7.32 5.64
C MET A 194 8.76 -7.61 6.50
N PRO A 195 7.79 -6.70 6.57
CA PRO A 195 6.58 -6.88 7.37
C PRO A 195 5.73 -8.05 6.85
N PRO A 196 4.89 -8.67 7.70
CA PRO A 196 3.93 -9.67 7.25
C PRO A 196 2.97 -9.05 6.22
N ALA A 197 2.51 -9.85 5.26
CA ALA A 197 1.67 -9.35 4.17
C ALA A 197 0.36 -10.14 4.00
N PHE A 198 -0.70 -9.43 3.65
CA PHE A 198 -1.90 -9.95 3.02
C PHE A 198 -1.85 -9.57 1.54
N LEU A 199 -2.01 -10.55 0.66
CA LEU A 199 -1.97 -10.33 -0.78
C LEU A 199 -3.20 -10.96 -1.43
N TRP A 200 -3.80 -10.26 -2.39
CA TRP A 200 -4.75 -10.89 -3.30
C TRP A 200 -4.58 -10.42 -4.74
N ASN A 201 -4.87 -11.30 -5.69
CA ASN A 201 -4.84 -11.06 -7.14
C ASN A 201 -5.87 -11.97 -7.83
N THR A 202 -6.07 -11.79 -9.13
CA THR A 202 -6.89 -12.68 -9.96
C THR A 202 -6.04 -13.37 -11.03
N MET A 203 -6.43 -14.57 -11.48
CA MET A 203 -5.76 -15.29 -12.57
C MET A 203 -5.99 -14.64 -13.94
N GLN A 204 -7.10 -13.91 -14.08
CA GLN A 204 -7.51 -13.23 -15.31
C GLN A 204 -7.00 -11.79 -15.40
N ASP A 205 -6.11 -11.36 -14.50
CA ASP A 205 -5.45 -10.06 -14.60
C ASP A 205 -4.48 -10.05 -15.79
N ASP A 206 -4.86 -9.35 -16.86
CA ASP A 206 -4.10 -9.20 -18.10
C ASP A 206 -3.27 -7.91 -18.16
N THR A 207 -3.43 -7.03 -17.17
CA THR A 207 -2.68 -5.76 -17.07
C THR A 207 -1.46 -5.93 -16.20
N VAL A 208 -1.63 -6.54 -15.03
CA VAL A 208 -0.54 -6.92 -14.11
C VAL A 208 -0.63 -8.43 -13.91
N PRO A 209 0.14 -9.22 -14.68
CA PRO A 209 0.02 -10.67 -14.65
C PRO A 209 0.20 -11.22 -13.22
N PRO A 210 -0.58 -12.25 -12.82
CA PRO A 210 -0.55 -12.83 -11.48
C PRO A 210 0.85 -13.32 -11.06
N GLU A 211 1.74 -13.58 -12.01
CA GLU A 211 3.15 -13.86 -11.79
C GLU A 211 3.83 -12.81 -10.90
N ASN A 212 3.44 -11.52 -10.96
CA ASN A 212 3.94 -10.48 -10.04
C ASN A 212 3.70 -10.87 -8.58
N SER A 213 2.48 -11.28 -8.25
CA SER A 213 2.15 -11.74 -6.90
C SER A 213 2.85 -13.05 -6.54
N LEU A 214 2.95 -13.99 -7.49
CA LEU A 214 3.58 -15.29 -7.26
C LEU A 214 5.07 -15.16 -6.92
N VAL A 215 5.82 -14.30 -7.63
CA VAL A 215 7.26 -14.12 -7.35
C VAL A 215 7.49 -13.47 -5.99
N LEU A 216 6.61 -12.56 -5.55
CA LEU A 216 6.70 -11.98 -4.21
C LEU A 216 6.42 -13.03 -3.13
N VAL A 217 5.35 -13.82 -3.28
CA VAL A 217 4.99 -14.89 -2.34
C VAL A 217 6.13 -15.90 -2.21
N GLN A 218 6.73 -16.31 -3.32
CA GLN A 218 7.90 -17.19 -3.29
C GLN A 218 9.09 -16.57 -2.55
N ALA A 219 9.34 -15.27 -2.73
CA ALA A 219 10.41 -14.57 -2.03
C ALA A 219 10.14 -14.49 -0.51
N TYR A 220 8.90 -14.19 -0.09
CA TYR A 220 8.48 -14.23 1.31
C TYR A 220 8.67 -15.62 1.93
N MET A 221 8.23 -16.67 1.23
CA MET A 221 8.38 -18.06 1.68
C MET A 221 9.85 -18.45 1.86
N LYS A 222 10.73 -18.06 0.93
CA LYS A 222 12.17 -18.32 1.02
C LYS A 222 12.81 -17.67 2.25
N GLN A 223 12.31 -16.51 2.68
CA GLN A 223 12.80 -15.79 3.85
C GLN A 223 12.07 -16.19 5.15
N GLY A 224 11.06 -17.06 5.09
CA GLY A 224 10.27 -17.47 6.26
C GLY A 224 9.36 -16.36 6.82
N ILE A 225 8.98 -15.39 5.99
CA ILE A 225 8.17 -14.24 6.39
C ILE A 225 6.68 -14.60 6.24
N PRO A 226 5.82 -14.30 7.24
CA PRO A 226 4.39 -14.58 7.13
C PRO A 226 3.75 -13.85 5.96
N ILE A 227 3.07 -14.60 5.10
CA ILE A 227 2.25 -14.05 4.01
C ILE A 227 0.97 -14.86 3.86
N GLU A 228 -0.16 -14.17 3.76
CA GLU A 228 -1.43 -14.74 3.36
C GLU A 228 -1.73 -14.34 1.92
N TYR A 229 -2.09 -15.31 1.08
CA TYR A 229 -2.28 -15.10 -0.35
C TYR A 229 -3.60 -15.68 -0.84
N HIS A 230 -4.42 -14.84 -1.48
CA HIS A 230 -5.69 -15.22 -2.13
C HIS A 230 -5.61 -14.96 -3.63
N LEU A 231 -5.57 -16.02 -4.42
CA LEU A 231 -5.59 -15.96 -5.89
C LEU A 231 -6.95 -16.44 -6.40
N TYR A 232 -7.75 -15.51 -6.90
CA TYR A 232 -9.07 -15.81 -7.44
C TYR A 232 -8.97 -16.22 -8.91
N GLU A 233 -9.89 -17.07 -9.38
CA GLU A 233 -9.91 -17.49 -10.78
C GLU A 233 -10.29 -16.35 -11.73
N LYS A 234 -11.29 -15.54 -11.36
CA LYS A 234 -11.95 -14.58 -12.25
C LYS A 234 -11.71 -13.13 -11.88
N GLY A 235 -11.86 -12.27 -12.88
CA GLY A 235 -11.85 -10.81 -12.75
C GLY A 235 -10.60 -10.17 -13.38
N GLY A 236 -10.79 -9.06 -14.09
CA GLY A 236 -9.69 -8.30 -14.69
C GLY A 236 -8.96 -7.42 -13.67
N HIS A 237 -8.06 -6.55 -14.15
CA HIS A 237 -7.28 -5.66 -13.29
C HIS A 237 -8.13 -4.60 -12.59
N GLY A 238 -7.67 -4.14 -11.42
CA GLY A 238 -8.21 -2.94 -10.77
C GLY A 238 -9.65 -3.09 -10.27
N LEU A 239 -10.02 -4.26 -9.74
CA LEU A 239 -11.38 -4.52 -9.25
C LEU A 239 -11.77 -3.69 -8.03
N SER A 240 -10.79 -3.18 -7.27
CA SER A 240 -11.01 -2.50 -5.98
C SER A 240 -11.87 -3.36 -5.04
N LEU A 241 -13.08 -2.93 -4.66
CA LEU A 241 -14.02 -3.72 -3.85
C LEU A 241 -14.73 -4.83 -4.62
N ALA A 242 -14.48 -4.96 -5.93
CA ALA A 242 -15.13 -5.90 -6.85
C ALA A 242 -16.67 -5.78 -6.85
N SER A 243 -17.19 -4.60 -6.53
CA SER A 243 -18.62 -4.33 -6.31
C SER A 243 -19.09 -3.11 -7.10
N ALA A 244 -20.41 -2.94 -7.21
CA ALA A 244 -21.01 -1.81 -7.92
C ALA A 244 -20.54 -0.43 -7.42
N LEU A 245 -20.15 -0.30 -6.14
CA LEU A 245 -19.64 0.95 -5.57
C LEU A 245 -18.34 1.41 -6.24
N THR A 246 -17.52 0.46 -6.66
CA THR A 246 -16.22 0.70 -7.28
C THR A 246 -16.21 0.18 -8.70
N ASP A 247 -17.36 0.12 -9.38
CA ASP A 247 -17.37 -0.26 -10.78
C ASP A 247 -16.68 0.81 -11.65
N ASN A 248 -16.17 0.43 -12.81
CA ASN A 248 -15.67 1.41 -13.77
C ASN A 248 -16.79 1.79 -14.76
N MET A 249 -16.55 2.80 -15.59
CA MET A 249 -17.53 3.27 -16.57
C MET A 249 -17.84 2.22 -17.66
N GLN A 250 -17.03 1.15 -17.75
CA GLN A 250 -17.19 0.04 -18.68
C GLN A 250 -17.94 -1.14 -18.07
N HIS A 251 -18.32 -1.09 -16.79
CA HIS A 251 -19.00 -2.15 -16.05
C HIS A 251 -18.24 -3.49 -16.01
N GLN A 252 -16.92 -3.41 -15.84
CA GLN A 252 -16.02 -4.56 -15.89
C GLN A 252 -15.42 -4.92 -14.53
N CYS A 253 -15.77 -4.19 -13.46
CA CYS A 253 -15.12 -4.34 -12.16
C CYS A 253 -16.01 -4.96 -11.08
N ILE A 254 -17.16 -5.51 -11.45
CA ILE A 254 -17.99 -6.31 -10.56
C ILE A 254 -17.61 -7.78 -10.71
N GLU A 255 -17.07 -8.39 -9.65
CA GLU A 255 -16.78 -9.81 -9.60
C GLU A 255 -17.12 -10.34 -8.21
N GLU A 256 -18.27 -10.99 -8.10
CA GLU A 256 -18.84 -11.45 -6.82
C GLU A 256 -17.88 -12.38 -6.07
N SER A 257 -17.14 -13.24 -6.79
CA SER A 257 -16.20 -14.17 -6.15
C SER A 257 -15.06 -13.45 -5.41
N CYS A 258 -14.72 -12.23 -5.84
CA CYS A 258 -13.64 -11.46 -5.25
C CYS A 258 -14.11 -10.59 -4.08
N GLN A 259 -15.40 -10.26 -3.95
CA GLN A 259 -15.90 -9.31 -2.94
C GLN A 259 -15.59 -9.71 -1.48
N ASN A 260 -15.31 -11.00 -1.24
CA ASN A 260 -14.95 -11.48 0.09
C ASN A 260 -13.52 -11.11 0.53
N TRP A 261 -12.63 -10.66 -0.37
CA TRP A 261 -11.22 -10.37 -0.05
C TRP A 261 -11.09 -9.41 1.12
N ILE A 262 -11.96 -8.40 1.22
CA ILE A 262 -11.87 -7.37 2.26
C ILE A 262 -12.22 -7.89 3.64
N TYR A 263 -13.10 -8.89 3.73
CA TYR A 263 -13.40 -9.57 4.98
C TYR A 263 -12.28 -10.52 5.38
N LEU A 264 -11.60 -11.15 4.41
CA LEU A 264 -10.40 -11.95 4.67
C LEU A 264 -9.27 -11.05 5.20
N ALA A 265 -9.08 -9.88 4.60
CA ALA A 265 -8.15 -8.86 5.06
C ALA A 265 -8.48 -8.39 6.49
N GLU A 266 -9.75 -8.11 6.81
CA GLU A 266 -10.19 -7.77 8.18
C GLU A 266 -9.82 -8.87 9.18
N LYS A 267 -10.03 -10.15 8.83
CA LYS A 267 -9.66 -11.27 9.69
C LYS A 267 -8.16 -11.38 9.88
N TRP A 268 -7.38 -11.14 8.83
CA TRP A 268 -5.92 -11.13 8.89
C TRP A 268 -5.40 -9.99 9.78
N LEU A 269 -5.89 -8.76 9.59
CA LEU A 269 -5.54 -7.57 10.38
C LEU A 269 -5.79 -7.74 11.89
N ASN A 270 -6.80 -8.53 12.26
CA ASN A 270 -7.18 -8.75 13.65
C ASN A 270 -6.43 -9.92 14.34
N ARG A 271 -5.51 -10.61 13.63
CA ARG A 271 -4.68 -11.65 14.26
C ARG A 271 -3.69 -11.03 15.24
N SER A 272 -3.50 -11.72 16.36
CA SER A 272 -2.54 -11.32 17.42
C SER A 272 -1.09 -11.20 16.92
N GLU A 273 -0.74 -11.94 15.86
CA GLU A 273 0.58 -11.92 15.21
C GLU A 273 0.89 -10.59 14.48
N CYS A 274 -0.14 -9.82 14.11
CA CYS A 274 0.01 -8.48 13.54
C CYS A 274 0.14 -7.39 14.62
N LYS A 275 0.06 -7.75 15.91
CA LYS A 275 0.02 -6.80 17.03
C LYS A 275 1.26 -6.84 17.94
N PHE A 276 2.25 -7.71 17.72
CA PHE A 276 3.43 -7.80 18.61
C PHE A 276 4.72 -8.31 17.96
N LEU A 277 5.80 -7.55 18.19
CA LEU A 277 7.06 -8.05 18.76
C LEU A 277 7.56 -6.96 19.72
N THR A 278 7.21 -7.06 21.01
CA THR A 278 7.96 -6.43 22.12
C THR A 278 9.16 -7.30 22.47
#